data_AF-S0JEA2-F1
#
_entry.id   AF-S0JEA2-F1
#
_cell.length_a   1.000
_cell.length_b   1.000
_cell.length_c   1.000
_cell.angle_alpha   90.00
_cell.angle_beta   90.00
_cell.angle_gamma   90.00
#
_symmetry.space_group_name_H-M   'P 1'
#
loop_
_entity.id
_entity.type
_entity.pdbx_description
1 polymer ?
#
loop_
_entity_poly.entity_id
_entity_poly.type
_entity_poly.pdbx_seq_one_letter_code
_entity_poly.pdbx_strand_id
1 'polypeptide(L)'
;MHRDKPVINLLPKIVYGHRMEGSNAVYRPLSLSLMRPRMSFPYDEKHTNLPVIIWLFGGSFSAMDRNVWTPELAWFAKRGYAVASIDYSVTARAKFPDQIEDVKLAIRYLKAQRVPAELYIFEGAEHADAPFTQEETKQLIFEFLQRVVD
;
A
#
# COMPACT_ATOMS: atom_id res chain seq x y z
N MET A 1 14.55 -1.72 -26.12
CA MET A 1 14.02 -1.93 -24.75
C MET A 1 13.03 -3.08 -24.84
N HIS A 2 13.33 -4.23 -24.25
CA HIS A 2 12.40 -5.38 -24.24
C HIS A 2 11.07 -4.94 -23.62
N ARG A 3 9.99 -5.03 -24.41
CA ARG A 3 8.65 -4.51 -24.07
C ARG A 3 7.78 -5.57 -23.38
N ASP A 4 8.35 -6.72 -23.08
CA ASP A 4 7.60 -7.92 -22.66
C ASP A 4 7.17 -7.87 -21.19
N LYS A 5 7.59 -6.84 -20.44
CA LYS A 5 7.23 -6.66 -19.03
C LYS A 5 6.75 -5.22 -18.76
N PRO A 6 5.61 -5.05 -18.06
CA PRO A 6 5.09 -3.73 -17.74
C PRO A 6 6.06 -2.98 -16.82
N VAL A 7 6.26 -1.71 -17.14
CA VAL A 7 7.07 -0.78 -16.33
C VAL A 7 6.18 -0.22 -15.23
N ILE A 8 6.67 -0.29 -13.99
CA ILE A 8 5.99 0.28 -12.83
C ILE A 8 6.68 1.56 -12.38
N ASN A 9 5.90 2.49 -11.82
CA ASN A 9 6.40 3.66 -11.12
C ASN A 9 6.23 3.47 -9.61
N LEU A 10 7.22 3.93 -8.86
CA LEU A 10 7.12 4.11 -7.42
C LEU A 10 7.08 5.62 -7.14
N LEU A 11 6.03 6.07 -6.46
CA LEU A 11 5.89 7.43 -5.95
C LEU A 11 6.11 7.37 -4.43
N PRO A 12 7.35 7.61 -3.96
CA PRO A 12 7.66 7.50 -2.55
C PRO A 12 7.22 8.75 -1.78
N LYS A 13 6.90 8.57 -0.49
CA LYS A 13 6.78 9.66 0.49
C LYS A 13 5.65 10.67 0.16
N ILE A 14 4.50 10.17 -0.28
CA ILE A 14 3.28 10.97 -0.38
C ILE A 14 2.76 11.18 1.05
N VAL A 15 2.72 12.43 1.51
CA VAL A 15 2.22 12.75 2.86
C VAL A 15 0.69 12.76 2.85
N TYR A 16 0.08 11.90 3.66
CA TYR A 16 -1.38 11.77 3.74
C TYR A 16 -1.95 12.39 5.03
N GLY A 17 -1.10 12.71 6.00
CA GLY A 17 -1.52 13.23 7.30
C GLY A 17 -0.34 13.65 8.17
N HIS A 18 -0.65 14.14 9.37
CA HIS A 18 0.35 14.51 10.37
C HIS A 18 -0.12 14.10 11.77
N ARG A 19 0.82 13.78 12.65
CA ARG A 19 0.59 13.60 14.09
C ARG A 19 1.40 14.63 14.87
N MET A 20 0.80 15.16 15.93
CA MET A 20 1.53 15.97 16.90
C MET A 20 2.35 15.06 17.81
N GLU A 21 3.60 15.44 18.07
CA GLU A 21 4.51 14.76 18.98
C GLU A 21 5.23 15.80 19.87
N GLY A 22 5.92 15.32 20.91
CA GLY A 22 6.74 16.15 21.78
C GLY A 22 5.95 17.26 22.48
N SER A 23 4.88 16.90 23.19
CA SER A 23 3.99 17.86 23.87
C SER A 23 3.39 18.91 22.91
N ASN A 24 3.01 18.48 21.71
CA ASN A 24 2.47 19.31 20.63
C ASN A 24 3.45 20.34 20.06
N ALA A 25 4.75 20.16 20.25
CA ALA A 25 5.77 21.06 19.72
C ALA A 25 6.17 20.73 18.27
N VAL A 26 5.88 19.51 17.78
CA VAL A 26 6.33 19.06 16.46
C VAL A 26 5.22 18.30 15.73
N TYR A 27 5.10 18.51 14.42
CA TYR A 27 4.31 17.67 13.55
C TYR A 27 5.18 16.64 12.85
N ARG A 28 4.88 15.35 13.06
CA ARG A 28 5.46 14.27 12.29
C ARG A 28 4.55 13.94 11.10
N PRO A 29 5.07 13.91 9.86
CA PRO A 29 4.29 13.50 8.71
C PRO A 29 4.01 11.99 8.74
N LEU A 30 2.81 11.63 8.35
CA LEU A 30 2.41 10.27 7.99
C LEU A 30 2.48 10.15 6.47
N SER A 31 3.26 9.19 5.98
CA SER A 31 3.56 9.05 4.56
C SER A 31 3.14 7.70 4.01
N LEU A 32 2.84 7.65 2.72
CA LEU A 32 2.68 6.42 1.96
C LEU A 32 3.61 6.39 0.75
N SER A 33 3.90 5.19 0.29
CA SER A 33 4.54 4.95 -1.01
C SER A 33 3.50 4.32 -1.93
N LEU A 34 3.27 4.91 -3.10
CA LEU A 34 2.31 4.42 -4.08
C LEU A 34 3.05 3.79 -5.26
N MET A 35 2.86 2.50 -5.47
CA MET A 35 3.35 1.77 -6.63
C MET A 35 2.22 1.48 -7.60
N ARG A 36 2.46 1.64 -8.90
CA ARG A 36 1.44 1.38 -9.94
C ARG A 36 2.07 1.18 -11.32
N PRO A 37 1.34 0.63 -12.31
CA PRO A 37 1.73 0.71 -13.70
C PRO A 37 2.06 2.15 -14.11
N ARG A 38 3.12 2.32 -14.91
CA ARG A 38 3.46 3.61 -15.49
C ARG A 38 2.45 3.92 -16.59
N MET A 39 1.93 5.16 -16.60
CA MET A 39 0.94 5.62 -17.59
C MET A 39 1.27 7.00 -18.16
N SER A 40 2.50 7.47 -17.95
CA SER A 40 2.93 8.84 -18.25
C SER A 40 3.27 9.06 -19.73
N PHE A 41 3.54 7.99 -20.48
CA PHE A 41 3.92 8.08 -21.89
C PHE A 41 2.77 7.67 -22.82
N PRO A 42 2.77 8.14 -24.10
CA PRO A 42 1.71 7.80 -25.06
C PRO A 42 1.61 6.30 -25.38
N TYR A 43 2.73 5.59 -25.28
CA TYR A 43 2.83 4.15 -25.56
C TYR A 43 2.64 3.27 -24.31
N ASP A 44 2.42 3.87 -23.13
CA ASP A 44 2.08 3.09 -21.94
C ASP A 44 0.62 2.64 -22.03
N GLU A 45 0.33 1.43 -21.57
CA GLU A 45 -1.03 0.92 -21.40
C GLU A 45 -1.84 1.87 -20.50
N LYS A 46 -3.09 2.14 -20.89
CA LYS A 46 -3.99 3.00 -20.14
C LYS A 46 -4.89 2.14 -19.27
N HIS A 47 -4.77 2.29 -17.96
CA HIS A 47 -5.69 1.68 -17.01
C HIS A 47 -6.80 2.68 -16.70
N THR A 48 -8.05 2.34 -17.08
CA THR A 48 -9.25 3.14 -16.78
C THR A 48 -9.80 2.86 -15.38
N ASN A 49 -9.52 1.66 -14.86
CA ASN A 49 -9.77 1.27 -13.47
C ASN A 49 -8.48 0.67 -12.90
N LEU A 50 -8.04 1.14 -11.73
CA LEU A 50 -6.82 0.68 -11.09
C LEU A 50 -7.10 0.40 -9.61
N PRO A 51 -7.51 -0.84 -9.26
CA PRO A 51 -7.83 -1.21 -7.88
C PRO A 51 -6.62 -0.96 -6.97
N VAL A 52 -6.86 -0.43 -5.77
CA VAL A 52 -5.80 -0.09 -4.82
C VAL A 52 -5.75 -1.10 -3.67
N ILE A 53 -4.60 -1.76 -3.53
CA ILE A 53 -4.23 -2.56 -2.37
C ILE A 53 -3.58 -1.61 -1.36
N ILE A 54 -4.13 -1.51 -0.16
CA ILE A 54 -3.47 -0.81 0.96
C ILE A 54 -2.66 -1.84 1.73
N TRP A 55 -1.34 -1.68 1.73
CA TRP A 55 -0.44 -2.58 2.43
C TRP A 55 -0.05 -2.00 3.79
N LEU A 56 -0.38 -2.73 4.85
CA LEU A 56 0.06 -2.44 6.21
C LEU A 56 1.30 -3.29 6.47
N PHE A 57 2.44 -2.65 6.68
CA PHE A 57 3.65 -3.36 7.07
C PHE A 57 3.43 -4.06 8.41
N GLY A 58 3.67 -5.37 8.48
CA GLY A 58 3.64 -6.13 9.72
C GLY A 58 4.91 -5.94 10.54
N GLY A 59 4.81 -5.96 11.88
CA GLY A 59 5.97 -5.74 12.76
C GLY A 59 5.60 -5.53 14.22
N SER A 60 4.46 -6.05 14.66
CA SER A 60 3.89 -5.86 16.01
C SER A 60 3.82 -4.38 16.43
N PHE A 61 3.56 -3.49 15.47
CA PHE A 61 3.55 -2.03 15.68
C PHE A 61 4.86 -1.47 16.26
N SER A 62 5.98 -2.20 16.22
CA SER A 62 7.21 -1.85 16.95
C SER A 62 8.27 -1.16 16.08
N ALA A 63 8.34 -1.54 14.80
CA ALA A 63 9.21 -0.95 13.79
C ALA A 63 8.43 -0.84 12.47
N MET A 64 8.81 0.12 11.62
CA MET A 64 8.10 0.42 10.38
C MET A 64 9.07 0.80 9.27
N ASP A 65 8.97 0.12 8.14
CA ASP A 65 9.43 0.63 6.86
C ASP A 65 8.47 0.17 5.75
N ARG A 66 7.66 1.12 5.27
CA ARG A 66 6.67 0.92 4.20
C ARG A 66 7.26 0.37 2.89
N ASN A 67 8.58 0.41 2.69
CA ASN A 67 9.21 -0.01 1.43
C ASN A 67 9.89 -1.39 1.51
N VAL A 68 9.95 -2.06 2.67
CA VAL A 68 10.63 -3.38 2.79
C VAL A 68 10.06 -4.41 1.82
N TRP A 69 8.74 -4.43 1.65
CA TRP A 69 8.05 -5.38 0.77
C TRP A 69 7.93 -4.91 -0.69
N THR A 70 8.57 -3.79 -1.06
CA THR A 70 8.50 -3.23 -2.43
C THR A 70 8.76 -4.27 -3.54
N PRO A 71 9.78 -5.15 -3.44
CA PRO A 71 10.02 -6.15 -4.48
C PRO A 71 8.85 -7.13 -4.67
N GLU A 72 8.25 -7.58 -3.57
CA GLU A 72 7.12 -8.53 -3.60
C GLU A 72 5.84 -7.84 -4.08
N LEU A 73 5.60 -6.63 -3.62
CA LEU A 73 4.42 -5.84 -3.99
C LEU A 73 4.45 -5.39 -5.46
N ALA A 74 5.64 -5.31 -6.06
CA ALA A 74 5.79 -5.07 -7.50
C ALA A 74 5.13 -6.14 -8.36
N TRP A 75 4.94 -7.35 -7.84
CA TRP A 75 4.24 -8.42 -8.55
C TRP A 75 2.78 -8.05 -8.84
N PHE A 76 2.08 -7.43 -7.88
CA PHE A 76 0.71 -6.93 -8.04
C PHE A 76 0.67 -5.69 -8.95
N ALA A 77 1.60 -4.77 -8.76
CA ALA A 77 1.66 -3.55 -9.58
C ALA A 77 1.89 -3.84 -11.06
N LYS A 78 2.64 -4.89 -11.39
CA LYS A 78 2.83 -5.36 -12.77
C LYS A 78 1.57 -6.00 -13.38
N ARG A 79 0.54 -6.29 -12.59
CA ARG A 79 -0.69 -6.95 -13.04
C ARG A 79 -1.92 -6.04 -12.92
N GLY A 80 -1.73 -4.72 -13.01
CA GLY A 80 -2.82 -3.76 -13.09
C GLY A 80 -3.39 -3.30 -11.75
N TYR A 81 -2.70 -3.57 -10.63
CA TYR A 81 -3.06 -3.02 -9.32
C TYR A 81 -2.23 -1.79 -8.98
N ALA A 82 -2.78 -0.88 -8.20
CA ALA A 82 -1.98 0.07 -7.44
C ALA A 82 -1.77 -0.48 -6.02
N VAL A 83 -0.58 -0.26 -5.46
CA VAL A 83 -0.25 -0.68 -4.10
C VAL A 83 0.20 0.53 -3.30
N ALA A 84 -0.55 0.86 -2.25
CA ALA A 84 -0.25 1.92 -1.32
C ALA A 84 0.26 1.34 0.00
N SER A 85 1.59 1.33 0.18
CA SER A 85 2.19 0.96 1.47
C SER A 85 2.25 2.18 2.37
N ILE A 86 1.67 2.10 3.56
CA ILE A 86 1.52 3.27 4.45
C ILE A 86 2.40 3.13 5.68
N ASP A 87 2.98 4.24 6.12
CA ASP A 87 3.44 4.37 7.50
C ASP A 87 2.24 4.64 8.39
N TYR A 88 2.22 4.08 9.59
CA TYR A 88 1.28 4.42 10.65
C TYR A 88 2.04 4.46 11.99
N SER A 89 1.42 5.01 13.03
CA SER A 89 2.10 5.19 14.30
C SER A 89 2.52 3.85 14.93
N VAL A 90 3.64 3.86 15.66
CA VAL A 90 4.23 2.67 16.30
C VAL A 90 4.14 2.80 17.83
N THR A 91 4.14 1.68 18.54
CA THR A 91 3.97 1.59 20.00
C THR A 91 5.06 2.33 20.77
N ALA A 92 6.24 2.52 20.17
CA ALA A 92 7.31 3.33 20.74
C ALA A 92 6.92 4.83 20.92
N ARG A 93 5.89 5.31 20.22
CA ARG A 93 5.52 6.73 20.18
C ARG A 93 4.02 7.01 20.37
N ALA A 94 3.18 6.01 20.13
CA ALA A 94 1.74 6.15 20.13
C ALA A 94 1.07 4.99 20.87
N LYS A 95 -0.12 5.23 21.40
CA LYS A 95 -0.95 4.21 22.05
C LYS A 95 -2.14 3.88 21.16
N PHE A 96 -2.70 2.69 21.34
CA PHE A 96 -4.01 2.41 20.76
C PHE A 96 -5.02 3.48 21.23
N PRO A 97 -5.86 4.06 20.34
CA PRO A 97 -6.19 3.62 18.98
C PRO A 97 -5.46 4.31 17.81
N ASP A 98 -4.40 5.09 18.06
CA ASP A 98 -3.77 5.98 17.06
C ASP A 98 -3.40 5.27 15.75
N GLN A 99 -2.98 4.01 15.81
CA GLN A 99 -2.58 3.22 14.65
C GLN A 99 -3.75 2.99 13.68
N ILE A 100 -4.92 2.61 14.21
CA ILE A 100 -6.11 2.38 13.39
C ILE A 100 -6.64 3.71 12.85
N GLU A 101 -6.53 4.79 13.62
CA GLU A 101 -6.88 6.11 13.13
C GLU A 101 -6.01 6.57 11.97
N ASP A 102 -4.71 6.29 12.01
CA ASP A 102 -3.78 6.57 10.92
C ASP A 102 -4.14 5.80 9.64
N VAL A 103 -4.45 4.51 9.78
CA VAL A 103 -4.93 3.67 8.66
C VAL A 103 -6.21 4.26 8.06
N LYS A 104 -7.18 4.64 8.91
CA LYS A 104 -8.42 5.28 8.47
C LYS A 104 -8.15 6.61 7.77
N LEU A 105 -7.18 7.38 8.24
CA LEU A 105 -6.77 8.64 7.62
C LEU A 105 -6.17 8.41 6.23
N ALA A 106 -5.31 7.41 6.06
CA ALA A 106 -4.77 7.02 4.76
C ALA A 106 -5.87 6.59 3.78
N ILE A 107 -6.84 5.78 4.24
CA ILE A 107 -8.00 5.37 3.44
C ILE A 107 -8.79 6.60 2.98
N ARG A 108 -9.10 7.54 3.87
CA ARG A 108 -9.82 8.78 3.53
C ARG A 108 -9.03 9.62 2.52
N TYR A 109 -7.71 9.74 2.71
CA TYR A 109 -6.84 10.44 1.78
C TYR A 109 -6.90 9.84 0.37
N LEU A 110 -6.78 8.51 0.25
CA LEU A 110 -6.86 7.82 -1.04
C LEU A 110 -8.24 7.97 -1.69
N LYS A 111 -9.34 7.82 -0.92
CA LYS A 111 -10.70 8.05 -1.41
C LYS A 111 -10.91 9.48 -1.93
N ALA A 112 -10.33 10.49 -1.26
CA ALA A 112 -10.40 11.88 -1.71
C ALA A 112 -9.69 12.12 -3.05
N GLN A 113 -8.73 11.28 -3.42
CA GLN A 113 -8.09 11.29 -4.75
C GLN A 113 -8.92 10.59 -5.83
N ARG A 114 -10.23 10.37 -5.60
CA ARG A 114 -11.18 9.68 -6.49
C ARG A 114 -10.79 8.24 -6.81
N VAL A 115 -10.11 7.57 -5.88
CA VAL A 115 -9.90 6.12 -5.93
C VAL A 115 -11.12 5.44 -5.31
N PRO A 116 -11.94 4.68 -6.08
CA PRO A 116 -12.94 3.80 -5.50
C PRO A 116 -12.23 2.76 -4.62
N ALA A 117 -12.64 2.65 -3.36
CA ALA A 117 -11.99 1.75 -2.41
C ALA A 117 -13.02 1.03 -1.55
N GLU A 118 -12.98 -0.30 -1.65
CA GLU A 118 -13.64 -1.24 -0.77
C GLU A 118 -12.60 -1.86 0.16
N LEU A 119 -12.94 -2.03 1.45
CA LEU A 119 -12.00 -2.53 2.45
C LEU A 119 -12.18 -4.04 2.57
N TYR A 120 -11.14 -4.79 2.22
CA TYR A 120 -11.04 -6.22 2.47
C TYR A 120 -9.96 -6.47 3.53
N ILE A 121 -10.32 -7.15 4.61
CA ILE A 121 -9.40 -7.58 5.67
C ILE A 121 -9.16 -9.07 5.50
N PHE A 122 -7.90 -9.46 5.33
CA PHE A 122 -7.50 -10.86 5.25
C PHE A 122 -6.99 -11.33 6.62
N GLU A 123 -7.84 -12.05 7.34
CA GLU A 123 -7.45 -12.68 8.60
C GLU A 123 -6.41 -13.79 8.31
N GLY A 124 -5.30 -13.82 9.07
CA GLY A 124 -4.19 -14.78 8.86
C GLY A 124 -3.06 -14.31 7.93
N ALA A 125 -3.18 -13.15 7.29
CA ALA A 125 -2.09 -12.54 6.48
C ALA A 125 -1.07 -11.75 7.34
N GLU A 126 -0.85 -12.18 8.59
CA GLU A 126 -0.37 -11.31 9.68
C GLU A 126 1.09 -10.83 9.52
N HIS A 127 1.92 -11.55 8.75
CA HIS A 127 3.36 -11.29 8.70
C HIS A 127 4.01 -11.29 7.32
N ALA A 128 3.27 -11.59 6.25
CA ALA A 128 3.83 -11.75 4.91
C ALA A 128 5.10 -12.64 4.92
N ASP A 129 5.08 -13.72 5.67
CA ASP A 129 6.22 -14.62 5.91
C ASP A 129 6.60 -15.42 4.64
N ALA A 130 7.52 -16.38 4.74
CA ALA A 130 8.00 -17.16 3.60
C ALA A 130 6.89 -17.71 2.67
N PRO A 131 5.72 -18.16 3.19
CA PRO A 131 4.55 -18.48 2.37
C PRO A 131 4.07 -17.36 1.44
N PHE A 132 4.06 -16.09 1.86
CA PHE A 132 3.64 -14.96 1.02
C PHE A 132 4.56 -14.73 -0.18
N THR A 133 5.86 -15.02 -0.02
CA THR A 133 6.84 -14.83 -1.11
C THR A 133 6.65 -15.83 -2.26
N GLN A 134 6.00 -16.97 -2.01
CA GLN A 134 5.74 -17.98 -3.04
C GLN A 134 4.77 -17.44 -4.10
N GLU A 135 5.05 -17.76 -5.37
CA GLU A 135 4.26 -17.26 -6.49
C GLU A 135 2.84 -17.82 -6.48
N GLU A 136 2.67 -19.07 -6.03
CA GLU A 136 1.38 -19.74 -5.89
C GLU A 136 0.48 -19.00 -4.89
N THR A 137 1.04 -18.55 -3.76
CA THR A 137 0.30 -17.75 -2.77
C THR A 137 -0.13 -16.40 -3.34
N LYS A 138 0.76 -15.71 -4.05
CA LYS A 138 0.42 -14.43 -4.70
C LYS A 138 -0.64 -14.63 -5.78
N GLN A 139 -0.59 -15.74 -6.50
CA GLN A 139 -1.55 -16.09 -7.52
C GLN A 139 -2.94 -16.37 -6.92
N LEU A 140 -3.02 -17.06 -5.78
CA LEU A 140 -4.27 -17.24 -5.04
C LEU A 140 -4.86 -15.89 -4.57
N ILE A 141 -4.03 -15.00 -4.03
CA ILE A 141 -4.45 -13.65 -3.65
C ILE A 141 -4.94 -12.88 -4.88
N PHE A 142 -4.23 -12.97 -6.00
CA PHE A 142 -4.60 -12.31 -7.24
C PHE A 142 -5.94 -12.78 -7.79
N GLU A 143 -6.16 -14.10 -7.86
CA GLU A 143 -7.41 -14.70 -8.32
C GLU A 143 -8.59 -14.30 -7.42
N PHE A 144 -8.36 -14.25 -6.11
CA PHE A 144 -9.34 -13.71 -5.17
C PHE A 144 -9.67 -12.25 -5.49
N LEU A 145 -8.65 -11.40 -5.66
CA LEU A 145 -8.83 -9.97 -5.93
C LEU A 145 -9.56 -9.73 -7.26
N GLN A 146 -9.26 -10.52 -8.30
CA GLN A 146 -9.98 -10.42 -9.58
C GLN A 146 -11.48 -10.71 -9.41
N ARG A 147 -11.83 -11.81 -8.74
CA ARG A 147 -13.24 -12.19 -8.48
C ARG A 147 -14.02 -11.13 -7.72
N VAL A 148 -13.34 -10.34 -6.90
CA VAL A 148 -13.95 -9.34 -6.01
C VAL A 148 -14.08 -7.97 -6.69
N VAL A 149 -13.25 -7.69 -7.69
CA VAL A 149 -13.23 -6.41 -8.43
C VAL A 149 -14.14 -6.44 -9.68
N ASP A 150 -14.42 -7.63 -10.23
CA ASP A 150 -15.33 -7.85 -11.37
C ASP A 150 -16.82 -7.74 -10.97
#